data_AF-X1DUL1-F1
#
_entry.id   AF-X1DUL1-F1
#
_cell.length_a   1.000
_cell.length_b   1.000
_cell.length_c   1.000
_cell.angle_alpha   90.00
_cell.angle_beta   90.00
_cell.angle_gamma   90.00
#
_symmetry.space_group_name_H-M   'P 1'
#
loop_
_entity.id
_entity.type
_entity.pdbx_description
1 polymer ?
#
loop_
_entity_poly.entity_id
_entity_poly.type
_entity_poly.pdbx_seq_one_letter_code
_entity_poly.pdbx_strand_id
1 'polypeptide(L)' 'VKKLKDNGIKIIENLENVDIGTLIIRAHGIDPKKLERARKMGFKVIDATCPFVKKNQKRATQLVDYE' A
#
# COMPACT_ATOMS: atom_id res chain seq x y z
N VAL A 1 16.84 -2.36 3.26
CA VAL A 1 16.25 -1.21 2.53
C VAL A 1 17.27 -0.44 1.69
N LYS A 2 18.51 -0.20 2.17
CA LYS A 2 19.58 0.50 1.44
C LYS A 2 19.75 0.04 -0.03
N LYS A 3 19.92 -1.27 -0.26
CA LYS A 3 20.00 -1.86 -1.60
C LYS A 3 18.86 -1.41 -2.55
N LEU A 4 17.62 -1.35 -2.08
CA LEU A 4 16.48 -0.92 -2.92
C LEU A 4 16.55 0.57 -3.25
N LYS A 5 16.95 1.40 -2.29
CA LYS A 5 17.20 2.83 -2.52
C LYS A 5 18.32 3.05 -3.53
N ASP A 6 19.41 2.29 -3.42
CA ASP A 6 20.55 2.35 -4.34
C ASP A 6 20.16 1.90 -5.77
N ASN A 7 19.12 1.07 -5.90
CA ASN A 7 18.50 0.71 -7.18
C ASN A 7 17.40 1.69 -7.64
N GLY A 8 17.31 2.88 -7.04
CA GLY A 8 16.40 3.95 -7.46
C GLY A 8 14.99 3.91 -6.85
N ILE A 9 14.70 2.99 -5.93
CA ILE A 9 13.39 2.95 -5.26
C ILE A 9 13.31 4.04 -4.20
N LYS A 10 12.39 4.98 -4.38
CA LYS A 10 12.09 6.04 -3.43
C LYS A 10 11.08 5.56 -2.39
N ILE A 11 11.33 5.89 -1.12
CA ILE A 11 10.35 5.71 -0.05
C ILE A 11 9.55 7.00 0.04
N ILE A 12 8.23 6.86 0.10
CA ILE A 12 7.30 7.97 0.19
C ILE A 12 6.47 7.81 1.45
N GLU A 13 6.13 8.91 2.09
CA GLU A 13 5.22 8.94 3.25
C GLU A 13 3.84 9.47 2.87
N ASN A 14 3.76 10.21 1.76
CA ASN A 14 2.56 10.84 1.27
C ASN A 14 2.45 10.63 -0.26
N LEU A 15 1.24 10.34 -0.75
CA LEU A 15 0.96 10.03 -2.16
C LEU A 15 0.91 11.28 -3.04
N GLU A 16 0.67 12.46 -2.46
CA GLU A 16 0.45 13.72 -3.16
C GLU A 16 1.75 14.41 -3.61
N ASN A 17 2.90 14.04 -3.01
CA ASN A 17 4.18 14.71 -3.25
C ASN A 17 5.08 13.96 -4.25
N VAL A 18 4.51 13.04 -5.04
CA VAL A 18 5.27 12.24 -6.00
C VAL A 18 4.56 12.10 -7.34
N ASP A 19 5.38 11.99 -8.39
CA ASP A 19 4.89 11.74 -9.74
C ASP A 19 4.15 10.39 -9.82
N ILE A 20 3.11 10.34 -10.65
CA ILE A 20 2.35 9.12 -10.90
C ILE A 20 3.25 8.09 -11.57
N GLY A 21 3.27 6.89 -10.99
CA GLY A 21 4.11 5.80 -11.47
C GLY A 21 3.72 4.47 -10.85
N THR A 22 4.71 3.60 -10.62
CA THR A 22 4.49 2.32 -9.95
C THR A 22 4.63 2.47 -8.44
N LEU A 23 3.57 2.16 -7.69
CA LEU A 23 3.56 2.17 -6.23
C LEU A 23 3.63 0.74 -5.69
N ILE A 24 4.64 0.43 -4.89
CA ILE A 24 4.78 -0.88 -4.25
C ILE A 24 4.35 -0.79 -2.78
N ILE A 25 3.37 -1.61 -2.39
CA ILE A 25 2.94 -1.72 -0.99
C ILE A 25 3.85 -2.69 -0.26
N ARG A 26 4.37 -2.28 0.90
CA ARG A 26 5.23 -3.10 1.76
C ARG A 26 4.48 -4.31 2.32
N ALA A 27 5.21 -5.34 2.74
CA ALA A 27 4.65 -6.56 3.32
C ALA A 27 3.70 -6.34 4.51
N HIS A 28 3.90 -5.28 5.29
CA HIS A 28 3.06 -4.91 6.43
C HIS A 28 1.70 -4.29 6.04
N GLY A 29 1.45 -4.07 4.74
CA GLY A 29 0.23 -3.47 4.25
C GLY A 29 0.14 -1.96 4.51
N ILE A 30 -0.98 -1.41 4.07
CA ILE A 30 -1.43 -0.04 4.35
C ILE A 30 -2.93 -0.05 4.62
N ASP A 31 -3.46 1.09 5.05
CA ASP A 31 -4.89 1.34 5.14
C ASP A 31 -5.59 1.07 3.78
N PRO A 32 -6.67 0.25 3.74
CA PRO A 32 -7.46 0.01 2.53
C PRO A 32 -7.93 1.29 1.82
N LYS A 33 -8.27 2.35 2.55
CA LYS A 33 -8.69 3.64 1.97
C LYS A 33 -7.54 4.33 1.24
N LYS A 34 -6.30 4.24 1.76
CA LYS A 34 -5.10 4.74 1.08
C LYS A 34 -4.78 3.95 -0.18
N LEU A 35 -4.99 2.62 -0.14
CA LEU A 35 -4.83 1.76 -1.30
C LEU A 35 -5.79 2.13 -2.43
N GLU A 36 -7.06 2.35 -2.11
CA GLU A 36 -8.06 2.79 -3.07
C GLU A 36 -7.75 4.19 -3.62
N ARG A 37 -7.36 5.13 -2.75
CA ARG A 37 -6.94 6.47 -3.15
C ARG A 37 -5.78 6.43 -4.15
N ALA A 38 -4.75 5.63 -3.90
CA ALA A 38 -3.62 5.48 -4.82
C ALA A 38 -4.06 4.98 -6.21
N ARG A 39 -5.00 4.02 -6.27
CA ARG A 39 -5.58 3.57 -7.55
C ARG A 39 -6.34 4.69 -8.25
N LYS A 40 -7.16 5.45 -7.52
CA LYS A 40 -7.92 6.59 -8.07
C LYS A 40 -7.02 7.73 -8.57
N MET A 41 -5.86 7.93 -7.96
CA MET A 41 -4.85 8.88 -8.42
C MET A 41 -4.09 8.42 -9.68
N GLY A 42 -4.30 7.18 -10.15
CA GLY A 42 -3.69 6.65 -11.36
C GLY A 42 -2.38 5.89 -11.15
N PHE A 43 -1.97 5.59 -9.91
CA PHE A 43 -0.79 4.77 -9.67
C PHE A 43 -1.00 3.34 -10.18
N LYS A 44 0.04 2.77 -10.80
CA LYS A 44 0.13 1.32 -11.01
C LYS A 44 0.51 0.67 -9.70
N VAL A 45 -0.48 0.18 -8.97
CA VAL A 45 -0.25 -0.39 -7.64
C VAL A 45 0.17 -1.86 -7.72
N ILE A 46 1.32 -2.18 -7.15
CA ILE A 46 1.79 -3.54 -6.88
C ILE A 46 1.65 -3.79 -5.38
N ASP A 47 0.67 -4.61 -5.02
CA ASP A 47 0.38 -4.93 -3.63
C ASP A 47 1.16 -6.17 -3.16
N ALA A 48 2.35 -5.94 -2.60
CA ALA A 48 3.19 -6.98 -2.02
C ALA A 48 2.92 -7.20 -0.52
N THR A 49 1.73 -6.86 -0.02
CA THR A 49 1.31 -7.16 1.35
C THR A 49 1.32 -8.67 1.60
N CYS A 50 1.89 -9.09 2.74
CA CYS A 50 1.94 -10.50 3.13
C CYS A 50 0.52 -11.11 3.18
N PRO A 51 0.30 -12.33 2.64
CA PRO A 51 -1.02 -12.96 2.65
C PRO A 51 -1.64 -13.09 4.06
N PHE A 52 -0.81 -13.32 5.09
CA PHE A 52 -1.27 -13.36 6.48
C PHE A 52 -1.78 -11.99 6.96
N VAL A 53 -1.11 -10.91 6.58
CA VAL A 53 -1.56 -9.54 6.89
C VAL A 53 -2.88 -9.24 6.20
N LYS A 54 -3.03 -9.58 4.91
CA LYS A 54 -4.29 -9.41 4.18
C LYS A 54 -5.45 -10.15 4.86
N LYS A 55 -5.21 -11.39 5.33
CA LYS A 55 -6.22 -12.18 6.05
C LYS A 55 -6.65 -11.50 7.36
N ASN A 56 -5.70 -10.94 8.11
CA ASN A 56 -5.99 -10.23 9.35
C ASN A 56 -6.74 -8.92 9.10
N GLN A 57 -6.32 -8.13 8.10
CA GLN A 57 -7.03 -6.90 7.70
C GLN A 57 -8.47 -7.20 7.27
N LYS A 58 -8.71 -8.27 6.49
CA LYS A 58 -10.07 -8.69 6.10
C LYS A 58 -10.96 -9.00 7.30
N ARG A 59 -10.42 -9.73 8.29
CA ARG A 59 -11.15 -10.06 9.53
C ARG A 59 -11.46 -8.81 10.35
N ALA A 60 -10.50 -7.88 10.46
CA ALA A 60 -10.71 -6.62 11.16
C ALA A 60 -11.83 -5.79 10.49
N THR A 61 -11.84 -5.69 9.16
CA THR A 61 -12.92 -5.03 8.42
C THR A 61 -14.28 -5.65 8.69
N GLN A 62 -14.37 -6.99 8.66
CA GLN A 62 -15.62 -7.68 8.95
C GLN A 62 -16.19 -7.30 10.31
N LEU A 63 -15.35 -7.22 11.36
CA LEU A 63 -15.79 -6.82 12.69
C LEU A 63 -16.33 -5.38 12.76
N VAL A 64 -15.75 -4.45 12.00
CA VAL A 64 -16.22 -3.07 11.93
C VAL A 64 -17.56 -2.98 11.20
N ASP A 65 -17.76 -3.79 10.16
CA ASP A 65 -18.99 -3.78 9.35
C ASP A 65 -20.19 -4.45 10.05
N TYR A 66 -19.99 -5.10 11.21
CA TYR A 66 -21.05 -5.72 12.02
C TYR A 66 -21.70 -4.75 13.03
N GLU A 67 -21.16 -3.54 13.20
CA GLU A 67 -21.75 -2.45 14.00
C GLU A 67 -22.59 -1.50 13.12
#